data_AF-C0PGA2-F1
#
_entry.id   AF-C0PGA2-F1
#
_cell.length_a   1.000
_cell.length_b   1.000
_cell.length_c   1.000
_cell.angle_alpha   90.00
_cell.angle_beta   90.00
_cell.angle_gamma   90.00
#
_symmetry.space_group_name_H-M   'P 1'
#
loop_
_entity.id
_entity.type
_entity.pdbx_description
1 polymer ?
#
loop_
_entity_poly.entity_id
_entity_poly.type
_entity_poly.pdbx_seq_one_letter_code
_entity_poly.pdbx_strand_id
1 'polypeptide(L)'
;MGISSGADFHQQPTPQAVLPPRPHGRAPTLQTSLSLAGSASPEQVGSPPDTQEPLSNSDAGHDSATESASSRETWPGEPGKSGGGDAPPVASAPITALRIADNKEKEVVGNGVAELQAFRSRIPSAGRMTLREVAWDRVDLVAEKMKGMSDELLDETKAELQSILEGTGGQHQIQEFMYLQKLLQGRVDLTLPILLMAHHVQLEILVAIKTGIQAFLHPSVDIPQIRLAEIFLYKRCRNIACQSAVPAEECKCNICSNRNGFCNLCMCVICNKFDFEVNTCRWVGCDICSHWTHTDCAIRDGKIGTGQTIKNGVGHAEMLFRCQACQRTSELFGWVRDVFQQCAPNWDRDALLRELDYVCKIFRLSEDSKGRKLFRKCAELVERLRGGSAESMTPRILLQALQELDIDSSKNFEHQEPGRLITPQEACNRIAEVVQEAVRKMEMVAEEKLRTYKRARLAVEACDRELEEKAREAQELKVERLRKLQQAEELESIIRLKQAESEMFQLKASEAQEEAERLRSVALAKRKSEAAGQDYASMYLKRRLEEAEAEKQYIFEKIKLQENQHATSSSGGGARLGGGAPSAGEPSQAMMLSKIQDLLKNVRSVPSGKPDGQRSK
;
A
#
# COMPACT_ATOMS: atom_id res chain seq x y z
N MET A 1 -65.46 22.11 53.72
CA MET A 1 -64.36 22.74 54.49
C MET A 1 -63.15 21.82 54.37
N GLY A 2 -61.91 22.33 54.33
CA GLY A 2 -60.70 21.51 54.18
C GLY A 2 -60.10 21.57 52.78
N ILE A 3 -59.05 22.38 52.64
CA ILE A 3 -58.10 22.42 51.51
C ILE A 3 -56.97 21.39 51.77
N SER A 4 -56.07 21.02 50.85
CA SER A 4 -55.62 21.71 49.63
C SER A 4 -55.15 20.74 48.52
N SER A 5 -54.76 21.32 47.37
CA SER A 5 -54.52 20.68 46.07
C SER A 5 -53.40 19.62 46.02
N GLY A 6 -53.52 18.73 45.03
CA GLY A 6 -52.44 17.89 44.50
C GLY A 6 -52.62 17.64 43.00
N ALA A 7 -51.56 17.13 42.36
CA ALA A 7 -51.46 16.80 40.94
C ALA A 7 -51.58 17.98 39.94
N ASP A 8 -50.45 18.62 39.67
CA ASP A 8 -50.19 19.20 38.35
C ASP A 8 -48.70 19.06 38.01
N PHE A 9 -48.38 18.32 36.94
CA PHE A 9 -47.00 18.12 36.45
C PHE A 9 -47.02 17.88 34.94
N HIS A 10 -47.05 18.97 34.19
CA HIS A 10 -46.71 18.96 32.76
C HIS A 10 -45.27 18.45 32.56
N GLN A 11 -45.12 17.38 31.77
CA GLN A 11 -43.88 17.11 31.04
C GLN A 11 -44.17 16.33 29.76
N GLN A 12 -44.15 17.05 28.63
CA GLN A 12 -44.19 16.44 27.30
C GLN A 12 -42.83 15.80 26.99
N PRO A 13 -42.78 14.58 26.44
CA PRO A 13 -41.60 14.13 25.70
C PRO A 13 -41.59 14.86 24.35
N THR A 14 -40.75 15.90 24.21
CA THR A 14 -40.47 16.50 22.91
C THR A 14 -39.72 15.50 22.03
N PRO A 15 -40.07 15.40 20.72
CA PRO A 15 -39.30 14.56 19.81
C PRO A 15 -37.90 15.16 19.62
N GLN A 16 -36.87 14.41 20.02
CA GLN A 16 -35.48 14.82 19.82
C GLN A 16 -35.14 14.71 18.33
N ALA A 17 -34.97 15.85 17.66
CA ALA A 17 -34.60 15.89 16.25
C ALA A 17 -33.18 15.32 16.06
N VAL A 18 -33.05 14.30 15.20
CA VAL A 18 -31.76 13.71 14.84
C VAL A 18 -31.02 14.67 13.93
N LEU A 19 -29.99 15.34 14.46
CA LEU A 19 -29.18 16.28 13.71
C LEU A 19 -28.18 15.53 12.79
N PRO A 20 -28.12 15.84 11.49
CA PRO A 20 -26.95 15.50 10.67
C PRO A 20 -25.71 16.28 11.16
N PRO A 21 -24.49 15.87 10.81
CA PRO A 21 -23.26 16.37 11.43
C PRO A 21 -23.08 17.89 11.22
N ARG A 22 -22.94 18.63 12.33
CA ARG A 22 -22.56 20.04 12.30
C ARG A 22 -21.11 20.18 11.78
N PRO A 23 -20.85 20.94 10.71
CA PRO A 23 -19.48 21.30 10.31
C PRO A 23 -18.95 22.41 11.24
N HIS A 24 -18.60 22.05 12.48
CA HIS A 24 -18.15 22.97 13.53
C HIS A 24 -16.75 22.61 14.08
N GLY A 25 -15.87 22.11 13.21
CA GLY A 25 -14.43 22.27 13.34
C GLY A 25 -13.99 23.45 12.47
N ARG A 26 -13.58 24.59 13.07
CA ARG A 26 -13.17 25.80 12.32
C ARG A 26 -11.74 25.65 11.77
N ALA A 27 -11.58 24.82 10.74
CA ALA A 27 -10.39 24.82 9.90
C ALA A 27 -10.37 26.09 9.00
N PRO A 28 -9.19 26.61 8.62
CA PRO A 28 -9.09 27.75 7.71
C PRO A 28 -9.57 27.37 6.31
N THR A 29 -10.27 28.30 5.66
CA THR A 29 -10.81 28.12 4.30
C THR A 29 -9.71 28.25 3.25
N LEU A 30 -9.16 27.13 2.78
CA LEU A 30 -8.47 27.09 1.49
C LEU A 30 -9.51 27.05 0.36
N GLN A 31 -9.88 28.23 -0.13
CA GLN A 31 -10.71 28.36 -1.33
C GLN A 31 -9.84 28.14 -2.58
N THR A 32 -9.93 26.97 -3.20
CA THR A 32 -9.33 26.70 -4.53
C THR A 32 -10.22 27.27 -5.63
N SER A 33 -10.41 28.60 -5.64
CA SER A 33 -11.24 29.31 -6.60
C SER A 33 -10.49 29.58 -7.92
N LEU A 34 -10.52 28.61 -8.84
CA LEU A 34 -10.00 28.77 -10.20
C LEU A 34 -10.98 29.55 -11.10
N SER A 35 -11.08 30.86 -10.87
CA SER A 35 -11.78 31.77 -11.77
C SER A 35 -10.94 32.05 -13.02
N LEU A 36 -11.34 31.52 -14.19
CA LEU A 36 -10.73 31.88 -15.46
C LEU A 36 -11.00 33.36 -15.79
N ALA A 37 -9.97 34.20 -15.68
CA ALA A 37 -9.99 35.56 -16.19
C ALA A 37 -9.75 35.55 -17.71
N GLY A 38 -10.80 35.77 -18.50
CA GLY A 38 -10.68 35.92 -19.95
C GLY A 38 -10.35 37.36 -20.34
N SER A 39 -9.29 37.56 -21.13
CA SER A 39 -9.01 38.87 -21.77
C SER A 39 -8.39 38.74 -23.17
N ALA A 40 -9.13 39.27 -24.16
CA ALA A 40 -8.68 39.76 -25.47
C ALA A 40 -7.91 38.80 -26.43
N SER A 41 -8.66 38.27 -27.39
CA SER A 41 -8.23 37.89 -28.76
C SER A 41 -7.72 39.10 -29.59
N PRO A 42 -7.33 38.96 -30.87
CA PRO A 42 -6.77 37.81 -31.63
C PRO A 42 -5.55 38.22 -32.51
N GLU A 43 -5.08 37.36 -33.44
CA GLU A 43 -4.96 37.62 -34.90
C GLU A 43 -3.86 36.78 -35.63
N GLN A 44 -4.26 36.06 -36.70
CA GLN A 44 -3.51 35.74 -37.95
C GLN A 44 -2.17 34.93 -37.90
N VAL A 45 -1.75 34.10 -38.88
CA VAL A 45 -2.36 33.51 -40.11
C VAL A 45 -1.53 32.27 -40.57
N GLY A 46 -2.16 31.31 -41.27
CA GLY A 46 -1.48 30.22 -42.03
C GLY A 46 -1.27 28.90 -41.25
N SER A 47 -1.80 27.70 -41.56
CA SER A 47 -2.42 27.01 -42.73
C SER A 47 -1.53 25.95 -43.43
N PRO A 48 -2.10 24.82 -43.93
CA PRO A 48 -1.49 23.47 -43.87
C PRO A 48 -1.42 22.81 -45.31
N PRO A 49 -1.49 21.47 -45.60
CA PRO A 49 -1.72 20.25 -44.80
C PRO A 49 -0.90 18.98 -45.20
N ASP A 50 -1.52 17.80 -45.07
CA ASP A 50 -1.10 16.40 -45.33
C ASP A 50 -0.32 15.70 -44.18
N THR A 51 -0.59 14.43 -43.79
CA THR A 51 -1.44 13.36 -44.38
C THR A 51 -2.28 12.61 -43.30
N GLN A 52 -3.23 11.79 -43.76
CA GLN A 52 -4.30 11.08 -43.02
C GLN A 52 -3.92 9.72 -42.39
N GLU A 53 -4.41 9.43 -41.17
CA GLU A 53 -4.80 8.10 -40.62
C GLU A 53 -5.57 8.32 -39.27
N PRO A 54 -6.63 7.56 -38.92
CA PRO A 54 -7.47 7.86 -37.74
C PRO A 54 -7.15 6.99 -36.51
N LEU A 55 -6.91 7.61 -35.34
CA LEU A 55 -6.70 6.93 -34.05
C LEU A 55 -7.45 7.59 -32.88
N SER A 56 -7.98 6.73 -31.99
CA SER A 56 -8.42 6.95 -30.60
C SER A 56 -9.15 8.26 -30.21
N ASN A 57 -10.47 8.13 -30.07
CA ASN A 57 -11.26 8.78 -29.01
C ASN A 57 -11.87 7.64 -28.15
N SER A 58 -12.11 7.75 -26.84
CA SER A 58 -12.24 8.95 -25.99
C SER A 58 -11.70 8.76 -24.57
N ASP A 59 -11.63 9.90 -23.87
CA ASP A 59 -11.94 10.09 -22.44
C ASP A 59 -10.79 10.05 -21.40
N ALA A 60 -10.21 11.24 -21.17
CA ALA A 60 -9.36 11.54 -20.01
C ALA A 60 -10.23 12.19 -18.91
N GLY A 61 -10.95 11.36 -18.17
CA GLY A 61 -12.07 11.75 -17.31
C GLY A 61 -11.74 12.14 -15.85
N HIS A 62 -11.12 13.30 -15.64
CA HIS A 62 -11.27 14.10 -14.41
C HIS A 62 -10.87 13.44 -13.05
N ASP A 63 -9.58 13.09 -12.88
CA ASP A 63 -9.00 12.74 -11.58
C ASP A 63 -9.13 13.90 -10.57
N SER A 64 -9.96 13.71 -9.54
CA SER A 64 -10.14 14.67 -8.44
C SER A 64 -9.32 14.27 -7.22
N ALA A 65 -8.66 15.25 -6.59
CA ALA A 65 -7.82 15.05 -5.39
C ALA A 65 -8.56 14.46 -4.16
N THR A 66 -9.88 14.29 -4.24
CA THR A 66 -10.72 13.59 -3.25
C THR A 66 -10.48 12.07 -3.22
N GLU A 67 -10.08 11.44 -4.33
CA GLU A 67 -9.82 10.00 -4.37
C GLU A 67 -8.57 9.61 -3.56
N SER A 68 -7.44 10.29 -3.77
CA SER A 68 -6.14 10.04 -3.10
C SER A 68 -6.16 10.17 -1.57
N ALA A 69 -7.16 10.87 -1.03
CA ALA A 69 -7.33 11.05 0.41
C ALA A 69 -8.34 10.07 1.04
N SER A 70 -9.10 9.31 0.24
CA SER A 70 -10.01 8.26 0.73
C SER A 70 -9.24 6.99 1.09
N SER A 71 -9.80 6.20 2.01
CA SER A 71 -9.17 4.94 2.43
C SER A 71 -9.53 3.79 1.47
N ARG A 72 -8.85 3.72 0.31
CA ARG A 72 -8.87 2.57 -0.63
C ARG A 72 -8.28 1.29 0.00
N GLU A 73 -8.25 0.18 -0.75
CA GLU A 73 -8.09 -1.18 -0.19
C GLU A 73 -6.63 -1.60 0.04
N THR A 74 -6.14 -1.28 1.24
CA THR A 74 -4.74 -1.45 1.68
C THR A 74 -4.60 -2.28 2.97
N TRP A 75 -5.56 -3.15 3.26
CA TRP A 75 -5.66 -3.91 4.53
C TRP A 75 -6.08 -5.36 4.31
N PRO A 76 -5.24 -6.35 4.69
CA PRO A 76 -5.70 -7.72 4.93
C PRO A 76 -6.68 -7.72 6.11
N GLY A 77 -7.94 -8.09 5.88
CA GLY A 77 -8.91 -8.30 6.95
C GLY A 77 -8.62 -9.60 7.70
N GLU A 78 -8.82 -9.61 9.02
CA GLU A 78 -8.82 -10.85 9.80
C GLU A 78 -9.89 -11.83 9.28
N PRO A 79 -9.67 -13.16 9.34
CA PRO A 79 -10.62 -14.18 8.86
C PRO A 79 -11.84 -14.34 9.81
N GLY A 80 -12.63 -13.27 9.95
CA GLY A 80 -13.74 -13.14 10.90
C GLY A 80 -15.10 -13.63 10.38
N LYS A 81 -15.26 -14.95 10.24
CA LYS A 81 -16.53 -15.70 10.14
C LYS A 81 -17.74 -14.96 9.50
N SER A 82 -17.93 -15.13 8.19
CA SER A 82 -19.25 -14.96 7.55
C SER A 82 -20.20 -16.08 7.99
N GLY A 83 -21.10 -15.78 8.92
CA GLY A 83 -22.11 -16.73 9.40
C GLY A 83 -23.33 -16.83 8.47
N GLY A 84 -23.48 -17.96 7.77
CA GLY A 84 -24.77 -18.39 7.22
C GLY A 84 -25.72 -18.88 8.32
N GLY A 85 -27.02 -18.95 8.01
CA GLY A 85 -28.07 -19.20 9.01
C GLY A 85 -28.28 -20.65 9.46
N ASP A 86 -28.96 -20.76 10.61
CA ASP A 86 -29.97 -21.77 10.93
C ASP A 86 -29.63 -23.28 10.88
N ALA A 87 -28.88 -23.76 11.88
CA ALA A 87 -29.19 -25.02 12.60
C ALA A 87 -28.36 -25.21 13.89
N PRO A 88 -28.95 -25.53 15.05
CA PRO A 88 -28.26 -25.98 16.26
C PRO A 88 -28.48 -27.51 16.52
N PRO A 89 -27.80 -28.14 17.51
CA PRO A 89 -26.48 -27.89 18.09
C PRO A 89 -25.62 -29.19 18.06
N VAL A 90 -24.49 -29.22 18.79
CA VAL A 90 -23.96 -30.31 19.67
C VAL A 90 -22.46 -30.08 19.91
N ALA A 91 -21.95 -30.39 21.11
CA ALA A 91 -20.57 -30.12 21.51
C ALA A 91 -19.65 -31.34 21.42
N SER A 92 -18.37 -31.12 21.07
CA SER A 92 -17.22 -31.94 21.48
C SER A 92 -15.89 -31.21 21.23
N ALA A 93 -14.82 -31.65 21.89
CA ALA A 93 -13.50 -31.01 21.94
C ALA A 93 -12.51 -31.61 20.88
N PRO A 94 -11.31 -31.02 20.65
CA PRO A 94 -10.47 -31.31 19.48
C PRO A 94 -9.59 -32.57 19.63
N ILE A 95 -9.11 -33.09 18.50
CA ILE A 95 -8.23 -34.28 18.42
C ILE A 95 -6.99 -33.97 17.55
N THR A 96 -5.84 -34.52 17.97
CA THR A 96 -4.50 -34.34 17.39
C THR A 96 -4.24 -35.26 16.18
N ALA A 97 -3.23 -34.91 15.36
CA ALA A 97 -2.81 -35.61 14.14
C ALA A 97 -2.31 -37.06 14.33
N LEU A 98 -2.24 -37.85 13.24
CA LEU A 98 -1.43 -39.08 13.18
C LEU A 98 -1.13 -39.58 11.73
N ARG A 99 0.00 -40.29 11.56
CA ARG A 99 0.47 -41.14 10.42
C ARG A 99 0.97 -40.36 9.17
N ILE A 100 2.22 -40.43 8.68
CA ILE A 100 3.39 -41.37 8.72
C ILE A 100 3.44 -42.43 7.60
N ALA A 101 4.41 -42.24 6.68
CA ALA A 101 5.16 -43.24 5.88
C ALA A 101 6.31 -42.47 5.18
N ASP A 102 7.42 -42.18 5.85
CA ASP A 102 8.60 -43.05 6.06
C ASP A 102 9.49 -43.22 4.81
N ASN A 103 10.65 -42.53 4.82
CA ASN A 103 11.87 -42.99 4.17
C ASN A 103 13.11 -42.26 4.76
N LYS A 104 14.16 -43.06 4.97
CA LYS A 104 15.54 -42.72 5.41
C LYS A 104 16.24 -41.68 4.50
N GLU A 105 17.33 -40.99 4.89
CA GLU A 105 18.30 -41.23 5.98
C GLU A 105 19.13 -39.96 6.37
N LYS A 106 19.77 -40.03 7.55
CA LYS A 106 20.94 -39.24 8.05
C LYS A 106 20.77 -37.78 8.49
N GLU A 107 21.42 -37.52 9.63
CA GLU A 107 21.52 -36.24 10.34
C GLU A 107 22.57 -35.30 9.74
N VAL A 108 22.29 -33.99 9.77
CA VAL A 108 23.30 -32.96 10.09
C VAL A 108 22.65 -31.95 11.05
N VAL A 109 23.34 -31.62 12.14
CA VAL A 109 22.90 -30.60 13.11
C VAL A 109 23.47 -29.23 12.71
N GLY A 110 22.64 -28.20 12.52
CA GLY A 110 23.14 -26.83 12.35
C GLY A 110 22.13 -25.73 11.98
N ASN A 111 22.09 -24.67 12.80
CA ASN A 111 21.94 -23.25 12.41
C ASN A 111 20.76 -22.78 11.52
N GLY A 112 19.51 -23.08 11.90
CA GLY A 112 18.31 -22.43 11.31
C GLY A 112 18.07 -20.95 11.65
N VAL A 113 19.12 -20.17 11.96
CA VAL A 113 19.01 -18.78 12.48
C VAL A 113 19.87 -17.77 11.69
N ALA A 114 20.68 -18.22 10.72
CA ALA A 114 21.67 -17.38 10.04
C ALA A 114 21.17 -16.68 8.75
N GLU A 115 20.16 -17.23 8.08
CA GLU A 115 19.85 -16.90 6.67
C GLU A 115 19.08 -15.57 6.47
N LEU A 116 18.41 -15.08 7.52
CA LEU A 116 17.71 -13.79 7.50
C LEU A 116 18.62 -12.55 7.66
N GLN A 117 19.94 -12.72 7.72
CA GLN A 117 20.90 -11.60 7.81
C GLN A 117 21.71 -11.36 6.52
N ALA A 118 21.50 -12.15 5.47
CA ALA A 118 22.30 -12.12 4.24
C ALA A 118 22.02 -10.90 3.33
N PHE A 119 20.86 -10.26 3.44
CA PHE A 119 20.51 -9.05 2.67
C PHE A 119 21.15 -7.74 3.21
N ARG A 120 22.29 -7.84 3.92
CA ARG A 120 23.07 -6.68 4.32
C ARG A 120 23.66 -5.97 3.10
N SER A 121 23.25 -4.72 2.91
CA SER A 121 23.89 -3.71 2.07
C SER A 121 24.22 -4.13 0.62
N ARG A 122 23.25 -3.88 -0.29
CA ARG A 122 23.64 -3.05 -1.45
C ARG A 122 24.14 -1.72 -0.86
N ILE A 123 25.31 -1.25 -1.29
CA ILE A 123 25.84 0.05 -0.85
C ILE A 123 24.82 1.13 -1.28
N PRO A 124 24.23 1.91 -0.35
CA PRO A 124 23.36 3.02 -0.74
C PRO A 124 24.18 4.07 -1.50
N SER A 125 23.63 4.64 -2.58
CA SER A 125 24.18 5.90 -3.12
C SER A 125 24.21 6.93 -2.00
N ALA A 126 25.38 7.49 -1.72
CA ALA A 126 25.76 8.02 -0.41
C ALA A 126 25.04 9.29 0.10
N GLY A 127 23.89 9.64 -0.49
CA GLY A 127 23.00 10.73 -0.04
C GLY A 127 21.50 10.43 -0.12
N ARG A 128 21.05 9.29 -0.66
CA ARG A 128 19.60 8.98 -0.79
C ARG A 128 19.09 8.10 0.37
N MET A 129 17.85 8.34 0.76
CA MET A 129 17.05 7.46 1.63
C MET A 129 16.19 6.51 0.79
N THR A 130 16.02 5.28 1.27
CA THR A 130 15.09 4.30 0.68
C THR A 130 13.92 4.02 1.62
N LEU A 131 12.73 3.71 1.09
CA LEU A 131 11.55 3.42 1.91
C LEU A 131 11.77 2.24 2.87
N ARG A 132 12.62 1.29 2.50
CA ARG A 132 12.99 0.15 3.34
C ARG A 132 13.81 0.56 4.56
N GLU A 133 14.78 1.47 4.42
CA GLU A 133 15.50 2.06 5.57
C GLU A 133 14.51 2.81 6.48
N VAL A 134 13.64 3.65 5.92
CA VAL A 134 12.65 4.43 6.70
C VAL A 134 11.71 3.52 7.51
N ALA A 135 11.26 2.41 6.93
CA ALA A 135 10.36 1.47 7.59
C ALA A 135 11.07 0.58 8.64
N TRP A 136 12.29 0.13 8.38
CA TRP A 136 12.98 -0.87 9.19
C TRP A 136 13.92 -0.29 10.25
N ASP A 137 14.71 0.72 9.91
CA ASP A 137 15.81 1.16 10.76
C ASP A 137 15.35 2.02 11.95
N ARG A 138 16.20 2.10 12.98
CA ARG A 138 15.88 2.87 14.19
C ARG A 138 15.58 4.32 13.86
N VAL A 139 14.58 4.88 14.54
CA VAL A 139 14.08 6.23 14.25
C VAL A 139 15.15 7.30 14.39
N ASP A 140 16.03 7.18 15.39
CA ASP A 140 17.14 8.10 15.60
C ASP A 140 18.16 8.10 14.45
N LEU A 141 18.55 6.92 13.95
CA LEU A 141 19.48 6.80 12.83
C LEU A 141 18.90 7.37 11.52
N VAL A 142 17.63 7.09 11.25
CA VAL A 142 16.91 7.61 10.07
C VAL A 142 16.73 9.13 10.18
N ALA A 143 16.41 9.64 11.37
CA ALA A 143 16.24 11.07 11.60
C ALA A 143 17.54 11.86 11.43
N GLU A 144 18.67 11.38 11.96
CA GLU A 144 19.99 12.01 11.72
C GLU A 144 20.39 11.94 10.23
N LYS A 145 20.10 10.84 9.53
CA LYS A 145 20.34 10.73 8.08
C LYS A 145 19.47 11.73 7.28
N MET A 146 18.19 11.90 7.62
CA MET A 146 17.32 12.87 6.94
C MET A 146 17.70 14.34 7.20
N LYS A 147 18.16 14.70 8.40
CA LYS A 147 18.62 16.08 8.72
C LYS A 147 19.77 16.58 7.83
N GLY A 148 20.51 15.67 7.19
CA GLY A 148 21.60 15.99 6.26
C GLY A 148 21.21 15.91 4.78
N MET A 149 19.95 15.62 4.45
CA MET A 149 19.43 15.59 3.08
C MET A 149 18.85 16.95 2.68
N SER A 150 18.74 17.23 1.38
CA SER A 150 17.97 18.36 0.88
C SER A 150 16.49 18.00 0.70
N ASP A 151 15.62 19.00 0.68
CA ASP A 151 14.16 18.79 0.59
C ASP A 151 13.76 18.05 -0.70
N GLU A 152 14.48 18.26 -1.81
CA GLU A 152 14.22 17.55 -3.08
C GLU A 152 14.45 16.03 -2.95
N LEU A 153 15.46 15.60 -2.19
CA LEU A 153 15.73 14.18 -1.93
C LEU A 153 14.72 13.56 -0.95
N LEU A 154 14.14 14.38 -0.08
CA LEU A 154 13.06 13.96 0.82
C LEU A 154 11.74 13.82 0.05
N ASP A 155 11.43 14.75 -0.85
CA ASP A 155 10.25 14.67 -1.72
C ASP A 155 10.39 13.60 -2.82
N GLU A 156 11.60 13.31 -3.34
CA GLU A 156 11.86 12.10 -4.14
C GLU A 156 11.45 10.82 -3.37
N THR A 157 11.73 10.79 -2.06
CA THR A 157 11.40 9.65 -1.20
C THR A 157 9.89 9.57 -0.94
N LYS A 158 9.18 10.71 -0.84
CA LYS A 158 7.71 10.75 -0.80
C LYS A 158 7.09 10.26 -2.11
N ALA A 159 7.61 10.72 -3.26
CA ALA A 159 7.13 10.37 -4.59
C ALA A 159 7.30 8.87 -4.91
N GLU A 160 8.38 8.24 -4.44
CA GLU A 160 8.58 6.79 -4.50
C GLU A 160 7.41 6.04 -3.84
N LEU A 161 6.95 6.50 -2.68
CA LEU A 161 5.82 5.89 -1.96
C LEU A 161 4.46 6.27 -2.55
N GLN A 162 4.29 7.49 -3.07
CA GLN A 162 3.07 7.89 -3.79
C GLN A 162 2.83 6.96 -4.98
N SER A 163 3.83 6.75 -5.83
CA SER A 163 3.74 5.85 -6.98
C SER A 163 3.42 4.40 -6.57
N ILE A 164 4.01 3.91 -5.47
CA ILE A 164 3.67 2.58 -4.91
C ILE A 164 2.21 2.52 -4.42
N LEU A 165 1.71 3.59 -3.81
CA LEU A 165 0.33 3.70 -3.31
C LEU A 165 -0.72 3.96 -4.39
N GLU A 166 -0.33 4.39 -5.59
CA GLU A 166 -1.22 4.50 -6.76
C GLU A 166 -1.60 3.13 -7.32
N GLY A 167 -0.72 2.13 -7.19
CA GLY A 167 -0.92 0.76 -7.70
C GLY A 167 -0.86 0.64 -9.23
N THR A 168 -0.47 1.70 -9.93
CA THR A 168 -0.37 1.81 -11.39
C THR A 168 0.76 0.94 -11.97
N GLY A 169 1.84 0.72 -11.22
CA GLY A 169 2.97 -0.16 -11.55
C GLY A 169 2.74 -1.65 -11.27
N GLY A 170 1.48 -2.08 -11.14
CA GLY A 170 1.10 -3.49 -11.11
C GLY A 170 1.55 -4.27 -9.86
N GLN A 171 1.59 -5.60 -9.99
CA GLN A 171 1.67 -6.52 -8.85
C GLN A 171 2.96 -6.38 -8.02
N HIS A 172 4.06 -5.88 -8.60
CA HIS A 172 5.30 -5.58 -7.87
C HIS A 172 5.12 -4.45 -6.84
N GLN A 173 4.43 -3.36 -7.19
CA GLN A 173 4.16 -2.28 -6.24
C GLN A 173 3.27 -2.75 -5.09
N ILE A 174 2.26 -3.57 -5.38
CA ILE A 174 1.37 -4.16 -4.36
C ILE A 174 2.18 -5.04 -3.40
N GLN A 175 3.12 -5.84 -3.92
CA GLN A 175 4.03 -6.66 -3.10
C GLN A 175 4.99 -5.81 -2.26
N GLU A 176 5.58 -4.76 -2.81
CA GLU A 176 6.46 -3.85 -2.06
C GLU A 176 5.71 -3.10 -0.96
N PHE A 177 4.50 -2.61 -1.24
CA PHE A 177 3.65 -1.98 -0.23
C PHE A 177 3.32 -2.93 0.93
N MET A 178 2.90 -4.16 0.62
CA MET A 178 2.61 -5.20 1.62
C MET A 178 3.87 -5.59 2.42
N TYR A 179 5.05 -5.57 1.79
CA TYR A 179 6.33 -5.76 2.46
C TYR A 179 6.64 -4.61 3.43
N LEU A 180 6.53 -3.35 3.00
CA LEU A 180 6.72 -2.16 3.84
C LEU A 180 5.75 -2.14 5.04
N GLN A 181 4.47 -2.48 4.82
CA GLN A 181 3.49 -2.65 5.91
C GLN A 181 3.92 -3.74 6.91
N LYS A 182 4.38 -4.90 6.42
CA LYS A 182 4.82 -6.02 7.26
C LYS A 182 6.05 -5.67 8.11
N LEU A 183 6.98 -4.87 7.58
CA LEU A 183 8.12 -4.33 8.36
C LEU A 183 7.62 -3.49 9.55
N LEU A 184 6.66 -2.58 9.31
CA LEU A 184 6.11 -1.72 10.37
C LEU A 184 5.25 -2.47 11.40
N GLN A 185 4.55 -3.53 11.00
CA GLN A 185 3.73 -4.33 11.92
C GLN A 185 4.56 -5.03 13.00
N GLY A 186 5.84 -5.36 12.73
CA GLY A 186 6.74 -5.97 13.71
C GLY A 186 7.35 -5.00 14.72
N ARG A 187 7.18 -3.68 14.55
CA ARG A 187 7.95 -2.67 15.29
C ARG A 187 7.30 -2.20 16.59
N VAL A 188 7.65 -2.91 17.67
CA VAL A 188 7.28 -2.57 19.06
C VAL A 188 8.02 -1.34 19.63
N ASP A 189 9.07 -0.86 18.97
CA ASP A 189 9.89 0.28 19.41
C ASP A 189 9.25 1.65 19.12
N LEU A 190 8.30 1.70 18.16
CA LEU A 190 7.64 2.91 17.67
C LEU A 190 6.59 3.44 18.66
N THR A 191 7.07 3.86 19.84
CA THR A 191 6.32 4.49 20.92
C THR A 191 6.21 6.01 20.74
N LEU A 192 5.30 6.67 21.48
CA LEU A 192 5.07 8.12 21.33
C LEU A 192 6.35 8.97 21.50
N PRO A 193 7.22 8.77 22.51
CA PRO A 193 8.46 9.54 22.62
C PRO A 193 9.40 9.33 21.43
N ILE A 194 9.50 8.11 20.91
CA ILE A 194 10.36 7.77 19.77
C ILE A 194 9.84 8.39 18.47
N LEU A 195 8.52 8.36 18.22
CA LEU A 195 7.91 9.01 17.06
C LEU A 195 8.02 10.54 17.08
N LEU A 196 8.13 11.14 18.28
CA LEU A 196 8.41 12.57 18.45
C LEU A 196 9.91 12.93 18.28
N MET A 197 10.80 11.93 18.16
CA MET A 197 12.21 12.13 17.76
C MET A 197 12.45 11.91 16.26
N ALA A 198 11.43 11.42 15.52
CA ALA A 198 11.53 11.22 14.07
C ALA A 198 11.75 12.53 13.30
N HIS A 199 12.28 12.43 12.09
CA HIS A 199 12.14 13.52 11.13
C HIS A 199 10.66 13.69 10.73
N HIS A 200 10.22 14.90 10.39
CA HIS A 200 8.81 15.12 10.04
C HIS A 200 8.40 14.30 8.80
N VAL A 201 9.19 14.36 7.72
CA VAL A 201 9.00 13.54 6.51
C VAL A 201 9.08 12.03 6.78
N GLN A 202 9.95 11.59 7.70
CA GLN A 202 9.96 10.20 8.14
C GLN A 202 8.60 9.81 8.75
N LEU A 203 8.03 10.66 9.59
CA LEU A 203 6.77 10.37 10.26
C LEU A 203 5.58 10.42 9.30
N GLU A 204 5.59 11.32 8.30
CA GLU A 204 4.66 11.31 7.16
C GLU A 204 4.71 9.98 6.41
N ILE A 205 5.89 9.51 6.02
CA ILE A 205 6.11 8.22 5.34
C ILE A 205 5.64 7.04 6.21
N LEU A 206 6.00 7.02 7.50
CA LEU A 206 5.56 5.99 8.45
C LEU A 206 4.03 5.95 8.59
N VAL A 207 3.36 7.11 8.64
CA VAL A 207 1.89 7.20 8.67
C VAL A 207 1.26 6.79 7.34
N ALA A 208 1.84 7.18 6.20
CA ALA A 208 1.34 6.83 4.87
C ALA A 208 1.40 5.30 4.63
N ILE A 209 2.54 4.65 4.92
CA ILE A 209 2.67 3.18 4.84
C ILE A 209 1.66 2.51 5.81
N LYS A 210 1.62 2.96 7.07
CA LYS A 210 0.77 2.34 8.09
C LYS A 210 -0.72 2.54 7.86
N THR A 211 -1.16 3.62 7.20
CA THR A 211 -2.58 3.90 6.96
C THR A 211 -3.06 3.45 5.58
N GLY A 212 -2.16 3.43 4.60
CA GLY A 212 -2.44 3.21 3.18
C GLY A 212 -3.15 4.39 2.52
N ILE A 213 -2.79 5.63 2.88
CA ILE A 213 -3.41 6.88 2.41
C ILE A 213 -2.32 7.80 1.84
N GLN A 214 -2.44 8.20 0.57
CA GLN A 214 -1.46 9.03 -0.14
C GLN A 214 -1.39 10.47 0.38
N ALA A 215 -2.52 11.03 0.84
CA ALA A 215 -2.64 12.43 1.23
C ALA A 215 -1.71 12.87 2.39
N PHE A 216 -1.16 11.93 3.18
CA PHE A 216 -0.12 12.22 4.17
C PHE A 216 1.25 12.58 3.56
N LEU A 217 1.41 12.43 2.24
CA LEU A 217 2.63 12.73 1.49
C LEU A 217 2.48 13.98 0.59
N HIS A 218 1.30 14.60 0.57
CA HIS A 218 0.99 15.66 -0.38
C HIS A 218 1.57 17.02 0.09
N PRO A 219 2.32 17.78 -0.74
CA PRO A 219 3.01 19.01 -0.31
C PRO A 219 2.12 20.10 0.30
N SER A 220 0.81 20.10 0.03
CA SER A 220 -0.13 21.05 0.63
C SER A 220 -0.72 20.63 1.99
N VAL A 221 -0.22 19.54 2.59
CA VAL A 221 -0.80 18.92 3.80
C VAL A 221 0.20 19.02 4.95
N ASP A 222 0.23 20.19 5.62
CA ASP A 222 0.93 20.34 6.90
C ASP A 222 0.11 19.72 8.04
N ILE A 223 0.67 18.71 8.69
CA ILE A 223 0.13 18.09 9.90
C ILE A 223 1.20 18.12 10.99
N PRO A 224 0.94 18.74 12.16
CA PRO A 224 1.91 18.80 13.25
C PRO A 224 2.39 17.42 13.70
N GLN A 225 3.67 17.27 14.00
CA GLN A 225 4.31 15.98 14.31
C GLN A 225 3.58 15.18 15.41
N ILE A 226 3.07 15.85 16.45
CA ILE A 226 2.25 15.21 17.49
C ILE A 226 0.97 14.58 16.95
N ARG A 227 0.30 15.22 15.97
CA ARG A 227 -0.91 14.69 15.32
C ARG A 227 -0.60 13.48 14.46
N LEU A 228 0.49 13.50 13.69
CA LEU A 228 0.96 12.34 12.93
C LEU A 228 1.29 11.16 13.87
N ALA A 229 1.99 11.40 14.98
CA ALA A 229 2.30 10.37 15.97
C ALA A 229 1.04 9.79 16.65
N GLU A 230 0.04 10.64 16.96
CA GLU A 230 -1.26 10.19 17.48
C GLU A 230 -2.04 9.34 16.44
N ILE A 231 -1.96 9.67 15.14
CA ILE A 231 -2.56 8.88 14.06
C ILE A 231 -1.84 7.53 13.92
N PHE A 232 -0.50 7.52 13.90
CA PHE A 232 0.31 6.28 13.86
C PHE A 232 -0.01 5.34 15.03
N LEU A 233 -0.26 5.90 16.22
CA LEU A 233 -0.60 5.16 17.43
C LEU A 233 -2.10 4.90 17.61
N TYR A 234 -2.91 5.13 16.58
CA TYR A 234 -4.37 4.89 16.59
C TYR A 234 -5.15 5.66 17.67
N LYS A 235 -4.60 6.78 18.17
CA LYS A 235 -5.24 7.69 19.14
C LYS A 235 -5.98 8.85 18.47
N ARG A 236 -5.77 9.04 17.16
CA ARG A 236 -6.42 10.08 16.36
C ARG A 236 -6.90 9.51 15.02
N CYS A 237 -8.00 10.06 14.53
CA CYS A 237 -8.60 9.70 13.26
C CYS A 237 -7.63 9.93 12.08
N ARG A 238 -7.46 8.92 11.23
CA ARG A 238 -6.65 8.97 10.00
C ARG A 238 -7.29 9.76 8.84
N ASN A 239 -8.54 10.24 8.98
CA ASN A 239 -9.10 11.21 8.05
C ASN A 239 -8.61 12.62 8.42
N ILE A 240 -7.84 13.21 7.51
CA ILE A 240 -7.15 14.51 7.67
C ILE A 240 -8.13 15.69 7.83
N ALA A 241 -9.36 15.57 7.33
CA ALA A 241 -10.42 16.56 7.56
C ALA A 241 -11.14 16.38 8.91
N CYS A 242 -11.13 15.16 9.47
CA CYS A 242 -11.83 14.84 10.72
C CYS A 242 -10.99 15.15 11.96
N GLN A 243 -9.71 14.75 11.96
CA GLN A 243 -8.69 14.95 13.01
C GLN A 243 -9.07 14.60 14.46
N SER A 244 -10.25 14.01 14.70
CA SER A 244 -10.79 13.78 16.04
C SER A 244 -9.96 12.77 16.82
N ALA A 245 -9.86 12.94 18.14
CA ALA A 245 -9.34 11.87 19.00
C ALA A 245 -10.26 10.64 18.88
N VAL A 246 -9.72 9.43 19.00
CA VAL A 246 -10.52 8.19 18.94
C VAL A 246 -10.35 7.37 20.23
N PRO A 247 -11.44 6.82 20.82
CA PRO A 247 -12.85 6.97 20.46
C PRO A 247 -13.35 8.42 20.43
N ALA A 248 -14.07 8.80 19.37
CA ALA A 248 -14.61 10.15 19.24
C ALA A 248 -15.86 10.30 20.11
N GLU A 249 -16.09 11.51 20.63
CA GLU A 249 -17.16 11.81 21.60
C GLU A 249 -17.12 10.89 22.85
N GLU A 250 -15.92 10.42 23.23
CA GLU A 250 -15.68 9.45 24.31
C GLU A 250 -16.52 8.16 24.19
N CYS A 251 -16.88 7.76 22.96
CA CYS A 251 -17.80 6.66 22.73
C CYS A 251 -17.30 5.30 23.27
N LYS A 252 -18.06 4.73 24.22
CA LYS A 252 -17.67 3.52 24.99
C LYS A 252 -18.21 2.21 24.40
N CYS A 253 -18.62 2.21 23.12
CA CYS A 253 -19.21 1.03 22.48
C CYS A 253 -18.13 -0.01 22.10
N ASN A 254 -18.52 -1.28 22.00
CA ASN A 254 -17.59 -2.39 21.70
C ASN A 254 -16.87 -2.26 20.34
N ILE A 255 -17.41 -1.49 19.39
CA ILE A 255 -16.72 -1.21 18.11
C ILE A 255 -15.63 -0.15 18.33
N CYS A 256 -15.97 0.99 18.95
CA CYS A 256 -15.02 2.08 19.20
C CYS A 256 -13.89 1.69 20.15
N SER A 257 -14.18 0.94 21.21
CA SER A 257 -13.18 0.52 22.21
C SER A 257 -12.16 -0.50 21.66
N ASN A 258 -12.57 -1.34 20.69
CA ASN A 258 -11.75 -2.49 20.27
C ASN A 258 -11.15 -2.34 18.86
N ARG A 259 -11.68 -1.46 18.00
CA ARG A 259 -11.14 -1.24 16.65
C ARG A 259 -10.14 -0.09 16.62
N ASN A 260 -8.86 -0.45 16.68
CA ASN A 260 -7.72 0.47 16.55
C ASN A 260 -7.93 1.47 15.39
N GLY A 261 -8.00 2.76 15.73
CA GLY A 261 -8.07 3.87 14.76
C GLY A 261 -9.46 4.14 14.18
N PHE A 262 -10.49 3.37 14.54
CA PHE A 262 -11.86 3.60 14.09
C PHE A 262 -12.42 4.92 14.64
N CYS A 263 -13.01 5.74 13.77
CA CYS A 263 -13.68 6.97 14.14
C CYS A 263 -15.17 6.92 13.79
N ASN A 264 -16.04 6.82 14.80
CA ASN A 264 -17.49 6.78 14.64
C ASN A 264 -18.09 8.00 13.92
N LEU A 265 -17.37 9.12 13.83
CA LEU A 265 -17.84 10.35 13.18
C LEU A 265 -17.67 10.36 11.64
N CYS A 266 -16.82 9.49 11.08
CA CYS A 266 -16.54 9.51 9.63
C CYS A 266 -16.20 8.15 9.01
N MET A 267 -16.07 7.08 9.80
CA MET A 267 -15.77 5.74 9.28
C MET A 267 -16.98 4.82 9.35
N CYS A 268 -17.18 4.06 8.28
CA CYS A 268 -18.22 3.05 8.16
C CYS A 268 -18.00 1.91 9.17
N VAL A 269 -18.98 1.66 10.05
CA VAL A 269 -18.93 0.57 11.06
C VAL A 269 -18.79 -0.83 10.47
N ILE A 270 -19.07 -1.02 9.19
CA ILE A 270 -18.82 -2.30 8.50
C ILE A 270 -17.35 -2.37 8.09
N CYS A 271 -16.94 -1.56 7.11
CA CYS A 271 -15.65 -1.74 6.43
C CYS A 271 -14.47 -0.90 6.97
N ASN A 272 -14.65 -0.10 8.03
CA ASN A 272 -13.61 0.76 8.63
C ASN A 272 -12.98 1.80 7.66
N LYS A 273 -13.71 2.14 6.59
CA LYS A 273 -13.31 3.12 5.55
C LYS A 273 -14.11 4.41 5.67
N PHE A 274 -13.59 5.45 5.06
CA PHE A 274 -14.21 6.77 4.90
C PHE A 274 -13.97 7.29 3.48
N ASP A 275 -14.89 8.11 3.01
CA ASP A 275 -14.74 9.02 1.86
C ASP A 275 -14.99 10.47 2.33
N PHE A 276 -15.25 11.39 1.39
CA PHE A 276 -15.56 12.80 1.67
C PHE A 276 -16.99 13.18 1.25
N GLU A 277 -17.83 12.19 0.95
CA GLU A 277 -19.20 12.43 0.52
C GLU A 277 -20.05 12.83 1.72
N VAL A 278 -20.47 14.09 1.73
CA VAL A 278 -21.27 14.71 2.80
C VAL A 278 -22.60 15.18 2.24
N ASN A 279 -23.61 15.33 3.11
CA ASN A 279 -24.96 15.77 2.70
C ASN A 279 -25.56 14.85 1.62
N THR A 280 -25.53 13.53 1.85
CA THR A 280 -25.74 12.47 0.85
C THR A 280 -26.53 11.28 1.42
N CYS A 281 -27.29 10.59 0.58
CA CYS A 281 -27.92 9.29 0.84
C CYS A 281 -26.93 8.09 0.74
N ARG A 282 -25.64 8.34 0.41
CA ARG A 282 -24.54 7.36 0.44
C ARG A 282 -24.17 6.87 1.86
N TRP A 283 -24.56 7.60 2.90
CA TRP A 283 -24.15 7.33 4.29
C TRP A 283 -25.33 7.26 5.25
N VAL A 284 -25.73 6.06 5.68
CA VAL A 284 -26.79 5.91 6.71
C VAL A 284 -26.21 6.06 8.12
N GLY A 285 -26.78 6.97 8.90
CA GLY A 285 -26.50 7.14 10.33
C GLY A 285 -27.56 6.45 11.19
N CYS A 286 -27.15 5.91 12.34
CA CYS A 286 -28.10 5.36 13.33
C CYS A 286 -28.60 6.42 14.30
N ASP A 287 -29.90 6.71 14.25
CA ASP A 287 -30.64 7.59 15.17
C ASP A 287 -30.36 7.35 16.67
N ILE A 288 -30.24 6.10 17.13
CA ILE A 288 -30.04 5.78 18.57
C ILE A 288 -28.57 5.69 19.00
N CYS A 289 -27.57 5.89 18.13
CA CYS A 289 -26.16 5.86 18.54
C CYS A 289 -25.16 6.67 17.70
N SER A 290 -25.61 7.44 16.71
CA SER A 290 -24.79 8.34 15.88
C SER A 290 -23.62 7.67 15.14
N HIS A 291 -23.69 6.34 14.92
CA HIS A 291 -22.69 5.61 14.13
C HIS A 291 -23.11 5.55 12.65
N TRP A 292 -22.14 5.77 11.77
CA TRP A 292 -22.34 5.89 10.33
C TRP A 292 -21.89 4.65 9.54
N THR A 293 -22.55 4.41 8.40
CA THR A 293 -22.33 3.25 7.52
C THR A 293 -22.52 3.67 6.06
N HIS A 294 -21.63 3.27 5.15
CA HIS A 294 -21.92 3.40 3.71
C HIS A 294 -23.18 2.59 3.37
N THR A 295 -24.10 3.17 2.62
CA THR A 295 -25.35 2.54 2.15
C THR A 295 -25.05 1.26 1.35
N ASP A 296 -24.03 1.27 0.49
CA ASP A 296 -23.61 0.08 -0.26
C ASP A 296 -23.04 -1.04 0.63
N CYS A 297 -22.43 -0.71 1.77
CA CYS A 297 -22.01 -1.72 2.76
C CYS A 297 -23.22 -2.24 3.53
N ALA A 298 -24.14 -1.36 3.94
CA ALA A 298 -25.32 -1.73 4.71
C ALA A 298 -26.29 -2.62 3.88
N ILE A 299 -26.39 -2.42 2.57
CA ILE A 299 -27.11 -3.32 1.66
C ILE A 299 -26.38 -4.67 1.53
N ARG A 300 -25.06 -4.64 1.27
CA ARG A 300 -24.24 -5.86 1.06
C ARG A 300 -24.24 -6.82 2.25
N ASP A 301 -24.22 -6.27 3.47
CA ASP A 301 -24.22 -7.03 4.72
C ASP A 301 -25.64 -7.38 5.23
N GLY A 302 -26.70 -7.13 4.44
CA GLY A 302 -28.09 -7.40 4.83
C GLY A 302 -28.57 -6.56 6.04
N LYS A 303 -27.98 -5.37 6.24
CA LYS A 303 -28.35 -4.44 7.32
C LYS A 303 -29.48 -3.49 6.91
N ILE A 304 -29.74 -3.33 5.62
CA ILE A 304 -30.91 -2.62 5.08
C ILE A 304 -31.89 -3.64 4.52
N GLY A 305 -33.16 -3.54 4.92
CA GLY A 305 -34.24 -4.39 4.42
C GLY A 305 -35.59 -4.06 5.05
N THR A 306 -36.65 -4.71 4.57
CA THR A 306 -37.97 -4.57 5.18
C THR A 306 -37.98 -5.22 6.57
N GLY A 307 -38.47 -4.51 7.57
CA GLY A 307 -38.86 -5.06 8.88
C GLY A 307 -40.30 -4.73 9.23
N GLN A 308 -40.78 -5.24 10.36
CA GLN A 308 -42.09 -4.88 10.91
C GLN A 308 -41.94 -3.93 12.08
N THR A 309 -42.53 -2.74 11.98
CA THR A 309 -42.67 -1.80 13.10
C THR A 309 -44.09 -1.87 13.63
N ILE A 310 -44.25 -2.16 14.92
CA ILE A 310 -45.56 -2.19 15.56
C ILE A 310 -45.94 -0.76 15.98
N LYS A 311 -46.93 -0.18 15.31
CA LYS A 311 -47.53 1.12 15.64
C LYS A 311 -49.02 0.90 15.90
N ASN A 312 -49.52 1.38 17.04
CA ASN A 312 -50.92 1.22 17.48
C ASN A 312 -51.44 -0.24 17.48
N GLY A 313 -50.57 -1.22 17.72
CA GLY A 313 -50.89 -2.65 17.69
C GLY A 313 -50.98 -3.28 16.29
N VAL A 314 -50.83 -2.49 15.23
CA VAL A 314 -50.74 -2.97 13.85
C VAL A 314 -49.28 -3.07 13.44
N GLY A 315 -48.89 -4.22 12.88
CA GLY A 315 -47.57 -4.40 12.27
C GLY A 315 -47.54 -3.75 10.89
N HIS A 316 -46.82 -2.64 10.76
CA HIS A 316 -46.54 -2.02 9.47
C HIS A 316 -45.19 -2.51 8.96
N ALA A 317 -45.14 -2.96 7.70
CA ALA A 317 -43.88 -3.12 6.99
C ALA A 317 -43.23 -1.73 6.84
N GLU A 318 -41.95 -1.60 7.16
CA GLU A 318 -41.15 -0.38 7.01
C GLU A 318 -39.73 -0.76 6.57
N MET A 319 -39.07 0.07 5.77
CA MET A 319 -37.65 -0.12 5.45
C MET A 319 -36.78 0.30 6.63
N LEU A 320 -36.00 -0.62 7.16
CA LEU A 320 -35.18 -0.42 8.36
C LEU A 320 -33.69 -0.61 8.07
N PHE A 321 -32.86 0.17 8.76
CA PHE A 321 -31.42 -0.03 8.86
C PHE A 321 -31.05 -0.58 10.25
N ARG A 322 -30.49 -1.79 10.33
CA ARG A 322 -29.97 -2.39 11.56
C ARG A 322 -28.51 -1.96 11.79
N CYS A 323 -28.30 -1.08 12.76
CA CYS A 323 -26.97 -0.56 13.08
C CYS A 323 -26.04 -1.65 13.63
N GLN A 324 -24.89 -1.89 12.99
CA GLN A 324 -23.93 -2.90 13.44
C GLN A 324 -23.33 -2.61 14.84
N ALA A 325 -23.33 -1.34 15.30
CA ALA A 325 -22.77 -0.95 16.59
C ALA A 325 -23.69 -1.22 17.80
N CYS A 326 -25.00 -0.98 17.66
CA CYS A 326 -25.96 -1.16 18.77
C CYS A 326 -27.09 -2.17 18.48
N GLN A 327 -27.11 -2.78 17.30
CA GLN A 327 -28.09 -3.78 16.80
C GLN A 327 -29.57 -3.36 16.78
N ARG A 328 -29.88 -2.12 17.20
CA ARG A 328 -31.16 -1.44 17.03
C ARG A 328 -31.38 -1.03 15.56
N THR A 329 -32.64 -0.80 15.23
CA THR A 329 -33.10 -0.43 13.88
C THR A 329 -33.50 1.04 13.80
N SER A 330 -33.02 1.73 12.78
CA SER A 330 -33.40 3.10 12.40
C SER A 330 -34.33 3.05 11.17
N GLU A 331 -35.27 3.99 11.07
CA GLU A 331 -36.29 4.04 9.99
C GLU A 331 -35.76 4.82 8.77
N LEU A 332 -35.89 4.28 7.56
CA LEU A 332 -35.18 4.80 6.36
C LEU A 332 -35.97 5.80 5.52
N PHE A 333 -37.31 5.80 5.53
CA PHE A 333 -38.12 6.75 4.79
C PHE A 333 -38.02 8.15 5.40
N GLY A 334 -38.20 8.27 6.72
CA GLY A 334 -37.96 9.50 7.46
C GLY A 334 -36.51 9.98 7.33
N TRP A 335 -35.54 9.07 7.41
CA TRP A 335 -34.13 9.42 7.22
C TRP A 335 -33.84 9.98 5.81
N VAL A 336 -34.32 9.35 4.74
CA VAL A 336 -34.16 9.88 3.37
C VAL A 336 -34.89 11.21 3.19
N ARG A 337 -36.10 11.36 3.75
CA ARG A 337 -36.84 12.64 3.74
C ARG A 337 -36.03 13.75 4.40
N ASP A 338 -35.44 13.48 5.56
CA ASP A 338 -34.72 14.49 6.35
C ASP A 338 -33.37 14.86 5.71
N VAL A 339 -32.72 13.93 5.00
CA VAL A 339 -31.58 14.23 4.12
C VAL A 339 -32.00 15.10 2.94
N PHE A 340 -33.04 14.72 2.18
CA PHE A 340 -33.51 15.54 1.06
C PHE A 340 -33.96 16.95 1.49
N GLN A 341 -34.53 17.09 2.70
CA GLN A 341 -35.01 18.39 3.20
C GLN A 341 -33.86 19.34 3.55
N GLN A 342 -32.73 18.82 4.03
CA GLN A 342 -31.59 19.63 4.51
C GLN A 342 -30.49 19.79 3.45
N CYS A 343 -30.28 18.75 2.64
CA CYS A 343 -29.13 18.65 1.73
C CYS A 343 -29.48 19.05 0.30
N ALA A 344 -30.62 18.56 -0.22
CA ALA A 344 -30.96 18.70 -1.64
C ALA A 344 -31.12 20.12 -2.19
N PRO A 345 -31.47 21.17 -1.41
CA PRO A 345 -31.43 22.55 -1.91
C PRO A 345 -30.07 23.02 -2.44
N ASN A 346 -28.98 22.32 -2.11
CA ASN A 346 -27.61 22.63 -2.52
C ASN A 346 -27.05 21.65 -3.58
N TRP A 347 -27.83 20.68 -4.06
CA TRP A 347 -27.37 19.71 -5.07
C TRP A 347 -27.59 20.23 -6.49
N ASP A 348 -26.59 20.03 -7.35
CA ASP A 348 -26.74 20.13 -8.80
C ASP A 348 -27.51 18.91 -9.39
N ARG A 349 -27.68 18.89 -10.72
CA ARG A 349 -28.39 17.81 -11.43
C ARG A 349 -27.73 16.44 -11.27
N ASP A 350 -26.40 16.39 -11.25
CA ASP A 350 -25.65 15.14 -11.29
C ASP A 350 -25.46 14.60 -9.86
N ALA A 351 -25.34 15.49 -8.86
CA ALA A 351 -25.54 15.15 -7.46
C ALA A 351 -26.95 14.59 -7.21
N LEU A 352 -28.02 15.29 -7.63
CA LEU A 352 -29.39 14.81 -7.49
C LEU A 352 -29.60 13.43 -8.17
N LEU A 353 -29.00 13.19 -9.34
CA LEU A 353 -29.00 11.87 -10.00
C LEU A 353 -28.33 10.79 -9.13
N ARG A 354 -27.12 11.05 -8.62
CA ARG A 354 -26.41 10.10 -7.72
C ARG A 354 -27.23 9.78 -6.47
N GLU A 355 -27.87 10.77 -5.87
CA GLU A 355 -28.67 10.58 -4.65
C GLU A 355 -29.99 9.85 -4.91
N LEU A 356 -30.66 10.14 -6.03
CA LEU A 356 -31.82 9.36 -6.46
C LEU A 356 -31.45 7.89 -6.75
N ASP A 357 -30.28 7.63 -7.36
CA ASP A 357 -29.77 6.26 -7.53
C ASP A 357 -29.56 5.55 -6.17
N TYR A 358 -29.08 6.25 -5.13
CA TYR A 358 -28.99 5.68 -3.77
C TYR A 358 -30.35 5.41 -3.12
N VAL A 359 -31.34 6.31 -3.27
CA VAL A 359 -32.71 6.03 -2.81
C VAL A 359 -33.30 4.84 -3.56
N CYS A 360 -33.05 4.72 -4.87
CA CYS A 360 -33.43 3.56 -5.67
C CYS A 360 -32.73 2.26 -5.23
N LYS A 361 -31.48 2.31 -4.76
CA LYS A 361 -30.80 1.15 -4.14
C LYS A 361 -31.48 0.75 -2.82
N ILE A 362 -31.77 1.70 -1.94
CA ILE A 362 -32.37 1.46 -0.62
C ILE A 362 -33.76 0.81 -0.75
N PHE A 363 -34.66 1.42 -1.52
CA PHE A 363 -36.07 1.01 -1.57
C PHE A 363 -36.39 -0.08 -2.62
N ARG A 364 -35.38 -0.63 -3.32
CA ARG A 364 -35.55 -1.63 -4.38
C ARG A 364 -36.36 -2.87 -3.95
N LEU A 365 -36.19 -3.29 -2.70
CA LEU A 365 -36.80 -4.49 -2.13
C LEU A 365 -37.82 -4.17 -1.01
N SER A 366 -38.40 -2.96 -1.05
CA SER A 366 -39.42 -2.53 -0.08
C SER A 366 -40.71 -3.34 -0.21
N GLU A 367 -41.10 -4.02 0.87
CA GLU A 367 -42.44 -4.60 1.00
C GLU A 367 -43.46 -3.61 1.59
N ASP A 368 -43.03 -2.39 1.92
CA ASP A 368 -43.90 -1.32 2.40
C ASP A 368 -44.53 -0.48 1.27
N SER A 369 -45.65 0.19 1.55
CA SER A 369 -46.41 0.94 0.54
C SER A 369 -45.85 2.33 0.24
N LYS A 370 -45.17 2.98 1.20
CA LYS A 370 -44.53 4.29 1.01
C LYS A 370 -43.25 4.12 0.19
N GLY A 371 -42.39 3.18 0.59
CA GLY A 371 -41.16 2.79 -0.09
C GLY A 371 -41.38 2.30 -1.52
N ARG A 372 -42.38 1.45 -1.79
CA ARG A 372 -42.73 1.10 -3.19
C ARG A 372 -43.25 2.27 -4.02
N LYS A 373 -43.94 3.25 -3.43
CA LYS A 373 -44.31 4.48 -4.17
C LYS A 373 -43.07 5.35 -4.41
N LEU A 374 -42.23 5.54 -3.39
CA LEU A 374 -40.98 6.31 -3.45
C LEU A 374 -39.98 5.74 -4.48
N PHE A 375 -39.70 4.44 -4.44
CA PHE A 375 -38.83 3.76 -5.41
C PHE A 375 -39.25 4.04 -6.86
N ARG A 376 -40.55 3.86 -7.16
CA ARG A 376 -41.10 4.15 -8.50
C ARG A 376 -40.98 5.63 -8.86
N LYS A 377 -41.18 6.55 -7.90
CA LYS A 377 -41.05 8.00 -8.12
C LYS A 377 -39.60 8.42 -8.37
N CYS A 378 -38.64 7.87 -7.63
CA CYS A 378 -37.22 8.12 -7.85
C CYS A 378 -36.77 7.56 -9.20
N ALA A 379 -37.19 6.33 -9.57
CA ALA A 379 -36.89 5.77 -10.89
C ALA A 379 -37.47 6.61 -12.04
N GLU A 380 -38.72 7.06 -11.94
CA GLU A 380 -39.34 7.99 -12.91
C GLU A 380 -38.53 9.29 -13.06
N LEU A 381 -38.00 9.84 -11.95
CA LEU A 381 -37.19 11.05 -11.96
C LEU A 381 -35.79 10.82 -12.52
N VAL A 382 -35.13 9.69 -12.21
CA VAL A 382 -33.82 9.31 -12.77
C VAL A 382 -33.90 9.21 -14.30
N GLU A 383 -34.89 8.50 -14.84
CA GLU A 383 -35.06 8.38 -16.30
C GLU A 383 -35.29 9.73 -16.98
N ARG A 384 -36.09 10.62 -16.36
CA ARG A 384 -36.33 11.98 -16.88
C ARG A 384 -35.08 12.87 -16.84
N LEU A 385 -34.32 12.81 -15.75
CA LEU A 385 -33.08 13.57 -15.59
C LEU A 385 -31.97 13.08 -16.52
N ARG A 386 -31.89 11.77 -16.79
CA ARG A 386 -31.00 11.17 -17.81
C ARG A 386 -31.45 11.55 -19.22
N GLY A 387 -32.75 11.48 -19.52
CA GLY A 387 -33.35 11.74 -20.84
C GLY A 387 -33.35 13.20 -21.33
N GLY A 388 -32.52 14.07 -20.75
CA GLY A 388 -32.29 15.44 -21.25
C GLY A 388 -33.48 16.41 -21.13
N SER A 389 -34.57 16.03 -20.46
CA SER A 389 -35.75 16.87 -20.24
C SER A 389 -35.45 17.97 -19.22
N ALA A 390 -34.77 19.03 -19.66
CA ALA A 390 -34.51 20.22 -18.88
C ALA A 390 -35.80 20.95 -18.46
N GLU A 391 -35.62 21.93 -17.58
CA GLU A 391 -36.63 22.88 -17.08
C GLU A 391 -37.62 22.33 -16.02
N SER A 392 -37.85 23.13 -14.97
CA SER A 392 -38.74 22.92 -13.80
C SER A 392 -38.39 21.87 -12.73
N MET A 393 -37.70 20.75 -13.03
CA MET A 393 -37.55 19.65 -12.04
C MET A 393 -36.49 19.93 -10.97
N THR A 394 -36.90 20.62 -9.90
CA THR A 394 -36.10 20.85 -8.68
C THR A 394 -36.35 19.76 -7.62
N PRO A 395 -35.43 19.57 -6.64
CA PRO A 395 -35.61 18.64 -5.51
C PRO A 395 -36.92 18.82 -4.71
N ARG A 396 -37.55 20.01 -4.81
CA ARG A 396 -38.88 20.29 -4.26
C ARG A 396 -39.94 19.30 -4.72
N ILE A 397 -39.84 18.75 -5.93
CA ILE A 397 -40.80 17.76 -6.45
C ILE A 397 -40.73 16.44 -5.66
N LEU A 398 -39.52 15.97 -5.31
CA LEU A 398 -39.42 14.78 -4.46
C LEU A 398 -39.81 15.08 -3.02
N LEU A 399 -39.47 16.27 -2.50
CA LEU A 399 -39.91 16.69 -1.16
C LEU A 399 -41.44 16.77 -1.03
N GLN A 400 -42.12 17.30 -2.04
CA GLN A 400 -43.58 17.28 -2.10
C GLN A 400 -44.11 15.84 -2.15
N ALA A 401 -43.55 14.99 -3.01
CA ALA A 401 -43.95 13.58 -3.07
C ALA A 401 -43.73 12.85 -1.73
N LEU A 402 -42.60 13.10 -1.04
CA LEU A 402 -42.31 12.53 0.28
C LEU A 402 -43.32 13.01 1.35
N GLN A 403 -43.78 14.25 1.28
CA GLN A 403 -44.83 14.79 2.15
C GLN A 403 -46.21 14.18 1.86
N GLU A 404 -46.59 14.09 0.58
CA GLU A 404 -47.82 13.43 0.13
C GLU A 404 -47.88 11.97 0.60
N LEU A 405 -46.76 11.24 0.45
CA LEU A 405 -46.59 9.86 0.92
C LEU A 405 -46.70 9.69 2.43
N ASP A 406 -46.39 10.71 3.23
CA ASP A 406 -46.54 10.67 4.69
C ASP A 406 -48.01 10.92 5.11
N ILE A 407 -48.69 11.85 4.42
CA ILE A 407 -50.08 12.26 4.69
C ILE A 407 -51.10 11.19 4.26
N ASP A 408 -50.83 10.47 3.17
CA ASP A 408 -51.65 9.39 2.60
C ASP A 408 -52.00 8.26 3.60
N SER A 409 -51.27 8.17 4.71
CA SER A 409 -51.44 7.13 5.74
C SER A 409 -52.74 7.20 6.54
N SER A 410 -53.51 8.29 6.44
CA SER A 410 -54.46 8.68 7.51
C SER A 410 -55.90 8.98 7.06
N LYS A 411 -56.24 8.92 5.76
CA LYS A 411 -57.59 9.29 5.26
C LYS A 411 -58.04 8.45 4.07
N ASN A 412 -58.95 7.49 4.31
CA ASN A 412 -59.76 6.83 3.29
C ASN A 412 -61.06 6.30 3.91
N PHE A 413 -62.09 7.14 3.99
CA PHE A 413 -63.48 6.72 4.16
C PHE A 413 -64.40 7.71 3.44
N GLU A 414 -65.45 7.18 2.82
CA GLU A 414 -66.32 7.89 1.88
C GLU A 414 -67.41 8.71 2.59
N HIS A 415 -67.97 9.69 1.88
CA HIS A 415 -69.14 10.44 2.33
C HIS A 415 -70.15 10.53 1.19
N GLN A 416 -71.39 10.10 1.45
CA GLN A 416 -72.49 10.16 0.47
C GLN A 416 -73.83 10.24 1.22
N GLU A 417 -74.54 11.37 1.09
CA GLU A 417 -75.90 11.52 1.60
C GLU A 417 -76.94 10.99 0.59
N PRO A 418 -77.94 10.19 1.03
CA PRO A 418 -79.13 9.87 0.25
C PRO A 418 -80.31 10.78 0.64
N GLY A 419 -80.99 11.41 -0.32
CA GLY A 419 -82.01 12.41 0.06
C GLY A 419 -83.05 12.89 -0.96
N ARG A 420 -83.18 12.30 -2.16
CA ARG A 420 -84.28 12.66 -3.10
C ARG A 420 -85.02 11.41 -3.57
N LEU A 421 -86.32 11.37 -3.33
CA LEU A 421 -87.18 10.26 -3.75
C LEU A 421 -87.22 10.18 -5.28
N ILE A 422 -86.88 9.00 -5.81
CA ILE A 422 -86.82 8.69 -7.24
C ILE A 422 -88.06 7.87 -7.58
N THR A 423 -88.67 8.05 -8.76
CA THR A 423 -89.79 7.19 -9.17
C THR A 423 -89.30 5.76 -9.42
N PRO A 424 -90.14 4.70 -9.23
CA PRO A 424 -89.68 3.31 -9.43
C PRO A 424 -89.09 3.05 -10.82
N GLN A 425 -89.68 3.65 -11.87
CA GLN A 425 -89.19 3.53 -13.25
C GLN A 425 -87.80 4.16 -13.42
N GLU A 426 -87.61 5.34 -12.85
CA GLU A 426 -86.36 6.11 -12.92
C GLU A 426 -85.26 5.49 -12.04
N ALA A 427 -85.63 4.84 -10.94
CA ALA A 427 -84.72 4.01 -10.15
C ALA A 427 -84.24 2.79 -10.96
N CYS A 428 -85.14 2.08 -11.65
CA CYS A 428 -84.78 0.99 -12.55
C CYS A 428 -83.85 1.44 -13.68
N ASN A 429 -84.11 2.60 -14.30
CA ASN A 429 -83.24 3.16 -15.35
C ASN A 429 -81.83 3.47 -14.81
N ARG A 430 -81.72 4.16 -13.67
CA ARG A 430 -80.42 4.46 -13.04
C ARG A 430 -79.65 3.20 -12.64
N ILE A 431 -80.35 2.16 -12.17
CA ILE A 431 -79.74 0.85 -11.89
C ILE A 431 -79.19 0.24 -13.19
N ALA A 432 -79.95 0.28 -14.29
CA ALA A 432 -79.49 -0.24 -15.59
C ALA A 432 -78.28 0.54 -16.13
N GLU A 433 -78.26 1.86 -16.01
CA GLU A 433 -77.12 2.72 -16.36
C GLU A 433 -75.87 2.38 -15.55
N VAL A 434 -76.00 2.27 -14.22
CA VAL A 434 -74.89 1.90 -13.32
C VAL A 434 -74.38 0.49 -13.61
N VAL A 435 -75.25 -0.48 -13.92
CA VAL A 435 -74.86 -1.84 -14.30
C VAL A 435 -74.12 -1.85 -15.64
N GLN A 436 -74.61 -1.14 -16.66
CA GLN A 436 -73.92 -1.05 -17.95
C GLN A 436 -72.53 -0.38 -17.83
N GLU A 437 -72.42 0.68 -17.03
CA GLU A 437 -71.15 1.34 -16.76
C GLU A 437 -70.19 0.48 -15.92
N ALA A 438 -70.70 -0.32 -14.99
CA ALA A 438 -69.89 -1.30 -14.25
C ALA A 438 -69.36 -2.41 -15.17
N VAL A 439 -70.17 -2.92 -16.11
CA VAL A 439 -69.74 -3.89 -17.14
C VAL A 439 -68.65 -3.28 -18.02
N ARG A 440 -68.87 -2.08 -18.57
CA ARG A 440 -67.89 -1.35 -19.40
C ARG A 440 -66.54 -1.16 -18.68
N LYS A 441 -66.57 -0.81 -17.39
CA LYS A 441 -65.37 -0.70 -16.54
C LYS A 441 -64.70 -2.05 -16.32
N MET A 442 -65.46 -3.12 -16.12
CA MET A 442 -64.94 -4.48 -15.95
C MET A 442 -64.25 -4.99 -17.24
N GLU A 443 -64.81 -4.69 -18.41
CA GLU A 443 -64.23 -5.00 -19.72
C GLU A 443 -62.90 -4.25 -19.93
N MET A 444 -62.87 -2.93 -19.69
CA MET A 444 -61.65 -2.12 -19.73
C MET A 444 -60.54 -2.68 -18.82
N VAL A 445 -60.88 -3.06 -17.59
CA VAL A 445 -59.94 -3.66 -16.63
C VAL A 445 -59.48 -5.05 -17.08
N ALA A 446 -60.34 -5.84 -17.73
CA ALA A 446 -59.96 -7.14 -18.29
C ALA A 446 -58.96 -6.98 -19.46
N GLU A 447 -59.18 -6.03 -20.36
CA GLU A 447 -58.22 -5.72 -21.42
C GLU A 447 -56.89 -5.19 -20.87
N GLU A 448 -56.91 -4.29 -19.88
CA GLU A 448 -55.68 -3.76 -19.29
C GLU A 448 -54.88 -4.85 -18.55
N LYS A 449 -55.56 -5.75 -17.83
CA LYS A 449 -54.94 -6.94 -17.26
C LYS A 449 -54.30 -7.82 -18.34
N LEU A 450 -54.97 -8.04 -19.48
CA LEU A 450 -54.41 -8.80 -20.60
C LEU A 450 -53.20 -8.09 -21.25
N ARG A 451 -53.26 -6.78 -21.47
CA ARG A 451 -52.13 -5.96 -21.96
C ARG A 451 -50.95 -6.00 -20.99
N THR A 452 -51.21 -6.06 -19.69
CA THR A 452 -50.18 -6.09 -18.64
C THR A 452 -49.58 -7.48 -18.48
N TYR A 453 -50.38 -8.54 -18.55
CA TYR A 453 -49.91 -9.92 -18.59
C TYR A 453 -49.00 -10.19 -19.80
N LYS A 454 -49.37 -9.70 -21.00
CA LYS A 454 -48.53 -9.80 -22.21
C LYS A 454 -47.17 -9.09 -22.02
N ARG A 455 -47.16 -7.88 -21.43
CA ARG A 455 -45.91 -7.16 -21.12
C ARG A 455 -45.06 -7.89 -20.08
N ALA A 456 -45.68 -8.40 -19.01
CA ALA A 456 -44.97 -9.16 -17.98
C ALA A 456 -44.33 -10.43 -18.53
N ARG A 457 -45.03 -11.17 -19.41
CA ARG A 457 -44.49 -12.37 -20.05
C ARG A 457 -43.28 -12.06 -20.94
N LEU A 458 -43.37 -11.02 -21.78
CA LEU A 458 -42.24 -10.56 -22.61
C LEU A 458 -41.03 -10.10 -21.77
N ALA A 459 -41.27 -9.54 -20.58
CA ALA A 459 -40.19 -9.16 -19.65
C ALA A 459 -39.51 -10.39 -19.03
N VAL A 460 -40.28 -11.42 -18.60
CA VAL A 460 -39.71 -12.70 -18.14
C VAL A 460 -38.91 -13.37 -19.25
N GLU A 461 -39.48 -13.49 -20.45
CA GLU A 461 -38.79 -14.01 -21.64
C GLU A 461 -37.48 -13.25 -21.96
N ALA A 462 -37.36 -11.98 -21.58
CA ALA A 462 -36.13 -11.20 -21.73
C ALA A 462 -35.11 -11.48 -20.61
N CYS A 463 -35.55 -11.53 -19.35
CA CYS A 463 -34.69 -11.90 -18.22
C CYS A 463 -34.12 -13.31 -18.36
N ASP A 464 -34.90 -14.27 -18.87
CA ASP A 464 -34.44 -15.65 -19.11
C ASP A 464 -33.26 -15.68 -20.12
N ARG A 465 -33.35 -14.89 -21.20
CA ARG A 465 -32.26 -14.75 -22.19
C ARG A 465 -31.02 -14.06 -21.61
N GLU A 466 -31.19 -13.04 -20.78
CA GLU A 466 -30.09 -12.36 -20.09
C GLU A 466 -29.38 -13.33 -19.11
N LEU A 467 -30.13 -14.16 -18.39
CA LEU A 467 -29.57 -15.18 -17.51
C LEU A 467 -28.78 -16.24 -18.28
N GLU A 468 -29.25 -16.69 -19.45
CA GLU A 468 -28.49 -17.58 -20.33
C GLU A 468 -27.20 -16.93 -20.85
N GLU A 469 -27.23 -15.64 -21.21
CA GLU A 469 -26.07 -14.89 -21.67
C GLU A 469 -25.02 -14.71 -20.57
N LYS A 470 -25.46 -14.30 -19.38
CA LYS A 470 -24.59 -14.21 -18.19
C LYS A 470 -24.06 -15.57 -17.75
N ALA A 471 -24.78 -16.66 -17.99
CA ALA A 471 -24.26 -18.02 -17.77
C ALA A 471 -23.14 -18.41 -18.75
N ARG A 472 -23.21 -17.96 -20.03
CA ARG A 472 -22.13 -18.14 -21.02
C ARG A 472 -20.89 -17.30 -20.64
N GLU A 473 -21.06 -16.00 -20.39
CA GLU A 473 -20.00 -15.11 -19.90
C GLU A 473 -19.31 -15.67 -18.64
N ALA A 474 -20.08 -16.14 -17.66
CA ALA A 474 -19.55 -16.71 -16.43
C ALA A 474 -18.81 -18.05 -16.65
N GLN A 475 -19.03 -18.75 -17.75
CA GLN A 475 -18.28 -19.95 -18.11
C GLN A 475 -16.97 -19.59 -18.86
N GLU A 476 -17.02 -18.61 -19.78
CA GLU A 476 -15.85 -18.08 -20.47
C GLU A 476 -14.85 -17.46 -19.48
N LEU A 477 -15.33 -16.68 -18.52
CA LEU A 477 -14.53 -16.10 -17.43
C LEU A 477 -13.89 -17.15 -16.50
N LYS A 478 -14.45 -18.37 -16.39
CA LYS A 478 -13.81 -19.49 -15.67
C LYS A 478 -12.68 -20.10 -16.49
N VAL A 479 -12.90 -20.31 -17.80
CA VAL A 479 -11.87 -20.84 -18.71
C VAL A 479 -10.67 -19.89 -18.79
N GLU A 480 -10.92 -18.58 -18.94
CA GLU A 480 -9.87 -17.56 -18.96
C GLU A 480 -9.16 -17.42 -17.61
N ARG A 481 -9.87 -17.61 -16.49
CA ARG A 481 -9.23 -17.68 -15.15
C ARG A 481 -8.30 -18.90 -15.03
N LEU A 482 -8.71 -20.07 -15.51
CA LEU A 482 -7.87 -21.27 -15.51
C LEU A 482 -6.63 -21.08 -16.40
N ARG A 483 -6.78 -20.47 -17.57
CA ARG A 483 -5.66 -20.11 -18.45
C ARG A 483 -4.66 -19.18 -17.76
N LYS A 484 -5.14 -18.14 -17.08
CA LYS A 484 -4.28 -17.19 -16.34
C LYS A 484 -3.59 -17.82 -15.13
N LEU A 485 -4.20 -18.82 -14.49
CA LEU A 485 -3.55 -19.60 -13.43
C LEU A 485 -2.39 -20.46 -13.99
N GLN A 486 -2.58 -21.12 -15.14
CA GLN A 486 -1.51 -21.87 -15.81
C GLN A 486 -0.34 -20.96 -16.21
N GLN A 487 -0.63 -19.78 -16.79
CA GLN A 487 0.39 -18.79 -17.13
C GLN A 487 1.15 -18.25 -15.90
N ALA A 488 0.48 -18.12 -14.75
CA ALA A 488 1.13 -17.74 -13.50
C ALA A 488 2.06 -18.85 -12.95
N GLU A 489 1.65 -20.12 -13.04
CA GLU A 489 2.47 -21.27 -12.64
C GLU A 489 3.71 -21.43 -13.54
N GLU A 490 3.58 -21.23 -14.85
CA GLU A 490 4.70 -21.18 -15.80
C GLU A 490 5.70 -20.06 -15.44
N LEU A 491 5.21 -18.86 -15.12
CA LEU A 491 6.06 -17.74 -14.68
C LEU A 491 6.75 -18.01 -13.34
N GLU A 492 6.06 -18.63 -12.36
CA GLU A 492 6.65 -19.02 -11.08
C GLU A 492 7.71 -20.12 -11.25
N SER A 493 7.54 -21.02 -12.23
CA SER A 493 8.56 -22.00 -12.63
C SER A 493 9.81 -21.31 -13.19
N ILE A 494 9.63 -20.35 -14.10
CA ILE A 494 10.73 -19.57 -14.70
C ILE A 494 11.47 -18.75 -13.63
N ILE A 495 10.75 -18.13 -12.69
CA ILE A 495 11.34 -17.35 -11.57
C ILE A 495 12.21 -18.27 -10.69
N ARG A 496 11.71 -19.45 -10.30
CA ARG A 496 12.47 -20.43 -9.50
C ARG A 496 13.74 -20.90 -10.21
N LEU A 497 13.66 -21.18 -11.51
CA LEU A 497 14.83 -21.54 -12.33
C LEU A 497 15.86 -20.39 -12.41
N LYS A 498 15.40 -19.15 -12.61
CA LYS A 498 16.29 -17.97 -12.68
C LYS A 498 16.91 -17.60 -11.33
N GLN A 499 16.24 -17.87 -10.22
CA GLN A 499 16.81 -17.73 -8.89
C GLN A 499 17.90 -18.79 -8.65
N ALA A 500 17.64 -20.07 -8.92
CA ALA A 500 18.66 -21.12 -8.76
C ALA A 500 19.89 -20.90 -9.66
N GLU A 501 19.68 -20.37 -10.88
CA GLU A 501 20.76 -19.95 -11.77
C GLU A 501 21.61 -18.81 -11.17
N SER A 502 20.98 -17.78 -10.58
CA SER A 502 21.70 -16.66 -9.96
C SER A 502 22.44 -17.07 -8.69
N GLU A 503 21.87 -17.95 -7.88
CA GLU A 503 22.51 -18.53 -6.69
C GLU A 503 23.75 -19.36 -7.07
N MET A 504 23.67 -20.17 -8.14
CA MET A 504 24.82 -20.92 -8.68
C MET A 504 25.93 -19.98 -9.19
N PHE A 505 25.58 -18.91 -9.92
CA PHE A 505 26.54 -17.91 -10.35
C PHE A 505 27.18 -17.15 -9.17
N GLN A 506 26.41 -16.85 -8.12
CA GLN A 506 26.92 -16.18 -6.91
C GLN A 506 27.88 -17.09 -6.12
N LEU A 507 27.54 -18.37 -5.93
CA LEU A 507 28.42 -19.37 -5.31
C LEU A 507 29.75 -19.45 -6.06
N LYS A 508 29.70 -19.61 -7.39
CA LYS A 508 30.88 -19.70 -8.25
C LYS A 508 31.73 -18.42 -8.24
N ALA A 509 31.12 -17.26 -8.09
CA ALA A 509 31.84 -15.99 -7.90
C ALA A 509 32.58 -15.96 -6.55
N SER A 510 31.93 -16.41 -5.46
CA SER A 510 32.55 -16.51 -4.13
C SER A 510 33.70 -17.53 -4.09
N GLU A 511 33.55 -18.70 -4.71
CA GLU A 511 34.62 -19.71 -4.85
C GLU A 511 35.85 -19.14 -5.59
N ALA A 512 35.62 -18.38 -6.67
CA ALA A 512 36.68 -17.74 -7.43
C ALA A 512 37.38 -16.60 -6.66
N GLN A 513 36.65 -15.86 -5.81
CA GLN A 513 37.24 -14.88 -4.89
C GLN A 513 38.11 -15.56 -3.82
N GLU A 514 37.62 -16.63 -3.21
CA GLU A 514 38.35 -17.37 -2.18
C GLU A 514 39.64 -18.00 -2.74
N GLU A 515 39.59 -18.60 -3.93
CA GLU A 515 40.79 -19.14 -4.60
C GLU A 515 41.81 -18.03 -4.92
N ALA A 516 41.34 -16.86 -5.40
CA ALA A 516 42.22 -15.72 -5.62
C ALA A 516 42.90 -15.23 -4.32
N GLU A 517 42.24 -15.35 -3.17
CA GLU A 517 42.81 -15.02 -1.85
C GLU A 517 43.77 -16.08 -1.33
N ARG A 518 43.48 -17.37 -1.55
CA ARG A 518 44.44 -18.47 -1.31
C ARG A 518 45.72 -18.26 -2.12
N LEU A 519 45.61 -17.98 -3.42
CA LEU A 519 46.76 -17.73 -4.31
C LEU A 519 47.56 -16.49 -3.92
N ARG A 520 46.91 -15.37 -3.55
CA ARG A 520 47.59 -14.17 -3.00
C ARG A 520 48.36 -14.49 -1.72
N SER A 521 47.78 -15.30 -0.84
CA SER A 521 48.39 -15.70 0.42
C SER A 521 49.64 -16.57 0.21
N VAL A 522 49.57 -17.55 -0.71
CA VAL A 522 50.72 -18.37 -1.11
C VAL A 522 51.83 -17.52 -1.75
N ALA A 523 51.49 -16.58 -2.64
CA ALA A 523 52.47 -15.68 -3.26
C ALA A 523 53.17 -14.79 -2.22
N LEU A 524 52.43 -14.27 -1.23
CA LEU A 524 52.97 -13.46 -0.14
C LEU A 524 53.87 -14.29 0.80
N ALA A 525 53.50 -15.53 1.09
CA ALA A 525 54.34 -16.47 1.85
C ALA A 525 55.63 -16.81 1.11
N LYS A 526 55.57 -17.09 -0.20
CA LYS A 526 56.74 -17.35 -1.04
C LYS A 526 57.69 -16.15 -1.05
N ARG A 527 57.19 -14.93 -1.26
CA ARG A 527 58.00 -13.70 -1.23
C ARG A 527 58.67 -13.46 0.12
N LYS A 528 58.02 -13.81 1.24
CA LYS A 528 58.63 -13.77 2.59
C LYS A 528 59.75 -14.80 2.74
N SER A 529 59.57 -16.01 2.22
CA SER A 529 60.60 -17.05 2.25
C SER A 529 61.81 -16.70 1.37
N GLU A 530 61.57 -16.11 0.20
CA GLU A 530 62.63 -15.61 -0.69
C GLU A 530 63.44 -14.48 -0.04
N ALA A 531 62.76 -13.51 0.61
CA ALA A 531 63.42 -12.44 1.36
C ALA A 531 64.26 -12.99 2.52
N ALA A 532 63.70 -13.88 3.35
CA ALA A 532 64.43 -14.50 4.46
C ALA A 532 65.66 -15.32 3.99
N GLY A 533 65.58 -15.96 2.81
CA GLY A 533 66.71 -16.62 2.18
C GLY A 533 67.80 -15.65 1.70
N GLN A 534 67.41 -14.49 1.16
CA GLN A 534 68.33 -13.42 0.77
C GLN A 534 69.02 -12.80 2.01
N ASP A 535 68.27 -12.53 3.08
CA ASP A 535 68.81 -12.02 4.35
C ASP A 535 69.80 -13.01 4.98
N TYR A 536 69.46 -14.30 5.02
CA TYR A 536 70.36 -15.35 5.51
C TYR A 536 71.65 -15.44 4.67
N ALA A 537 71.54 -15.44 3.35
CA ALA A 537 72.70 -15.46 2.46
C ALA A 537 73.58 -14.21 2.62
N SER A 538 72.97 -13.04 2.79
CA SER A 538 73.66 -11.76 3.07
C SER A 538 74.44 -11.83 4.40
N MET A 539 73.81 -12.30 5.49
CA MET A 539 74.47 -12.47 6.78
C MET A 539 75.58 -13.52 6.75
N TYR A 540 75.40 -14.62 6.01
CA TYR A 540 76.41 -15.66 5.84
C TYR A 540 77.65 -15.12 5.10
N LEU A 541 77.45 -14.41 3.98
CA LEU A 541 78.54 -13.81 3.21
C LEU A 541 79.27 -12.73 4.01
N LYS A 542 78.54 -11.92 4.81
CA LYS A 542 79.16 -10.94 5.72
C LYS A 542 80.06 -11.61 6.75
N ARG A 543 79.61 -12.68 7.41
CA ARG A 543 80.43 -13.43 8.37
C ARG A 543 81.66 -14.08 7.72
N ARG A 544 81.51 -14.70 6.54
CA ARG A 544 82.64 -15.27 5.78
C ARG A 544 83.68 -14.21 5.41
N LEU A 545 83.25 -12.97 5.12
CA LEU A 545 84.16 -11.85 4.88
C LEU A 545 84.86 -11.40 6.17
N GLU A 546 84.13 -11.24 7.28
CA GLU A 546 84.71 -10.91 8.60
C GLU A 546 85.75 -11.96 9.05
N GLU A 547 85.49 -13.25 8.84
CA GLU A 547 86.42 -14.35 9.11
C GLU A 547 87.67 -14.29 8.21
N ALA A 548 87.50 -14.11 6.89
CA ALA A 548 88.62 -13.98 5.94
C ALA A 548 89.48 -12.72 6.20
N GLU A 549 88.89 -11.63 6.69
CA GLU A 549 89.64 -10.45 7.10
C GLU A 549 90.44 -10.66 8.38
N ALA A 550 89.96 -11.48 9.32
CA ALA A 550 90.70 -11.89 10.50
C ALA A 550 91.86 -12.84 10.14
N GLU A 551 91.65 -13.82 9.25
CA GLU A 551 92.73 -14.69 8.73
C GLU A 551 93.83 -13.87 8.02
N LYS A 552 93.43 -12.90 7.18
CA LYS A 552 94.35 -11.96 6.52
C LYS A 552 95.21 -11.19 7.54
N GLN A 553 94.61 -10.68 8.62
CA GLN A 553 95.32 -9.96 9.69
C GLN A 553 96.31 -10.88 10.41
N TYR A 554 95.89 -12.09 10.80
CA TYR A 554 96.73 -13.08 11.46
C TYR A 554 97.94 -13.50 10.59
N ILE A 555 97.74 -13.73 9.30
CA ILE A 555 98.83 -14.06 8.36
C ILE A 555 99.80 -12.89 8.21
N PHE A 556 99.30 -11.65 8.11
CA PHE A 556 100.13 -10.46 7.99
C PHE A 556 101.01 -10.23 9.24
N GLU A 557 100.45 -10.42 10.44
CA GLU A 557 101.20 -10.36 11.69
C GLU A 557 102.25 -11.48 11.80
N LYS A 558 101.90 -12.71 11.38
CA LYS A 558 102.84 -13.83 11.34
C LYS A 558 104.02 -13.59 10.40
N ILE A 559 103.80 -13.04 9.20
CA ILE A 559 104.87 -12.68 8.25
C ILE A 559 105.81 -11.65 8.90
N LYS A 560 105.26 -10.59 9.47
CA LYS A 560 106.02 -9.52 10.17
C LYS A 560 106.89 -10.07 11.32
N LEU A 561 106.42 -11.10 12.03
CA LEU A 561 107.20 -11.80 13.06
C LEU A 561 108.35 -12.64 12.48
N GLN A 562 108.17 -13.25 11.30
CA GLN A 562 109.20 -14.05 10.64
C GLN A 562 110.29 -13.18 9.99
N GLU A 563 109.93 -12.04 9.39
CA GLU A 563 110.89 -11.08 8.82
C GLU A 563 111.84 -10.54 9.90
N ASN A 564 111.29 -10.20 11.08
CA ASN A 564 112.08 -9.79 12.26
C ASN A 564 113.05 -10.87 12.77
N GLN A 565 112.78 -12.16 12.52
CA GLN A 565 113.66 -13.27 12.91
C GLN A 565 114.77 -13.50 11.87
N HIS A 566 114.50 -13.34 10.58
CA HIS A 566 115.52 -13.47 9.54
C HIS A 566 116.55 -12.33 9.56
N ALA A 567 116.17 -11.13 9.99
CA ALA A 567 117.05 -9.97 10.06
C ALA A 567 118.27 -10.09 11.00
N THR A 568 118.35 -11.12 11.86
CA THR A 568 119.38 -11.26 12.91
C THR A 568 120.42 -12.36 12.67
N SER A 569 120.35 -13.11 11.55
CA SER A 569 121.08 -14.38 11.39
C SER A 569 122.01 -14.51 10.16
N SER A 570 122.25 -13.44 9.39
CA SER A 570 123.11 -13.49 8.19
C SER A 570 124.18 -12.40 8.13
N SER A 571 125.44 -12.79 8.31
CA SER A 571 126.63 -11.94 8.10
C SER A 571 127.85 -12.80 7.70
N GLY A 572 128.51 -12.50 6.58
CA GLY A 572 129.84 -13.06 6.25
C GLY A 572 130.05 -13.67 4.84
N GLY A 573 130.13 -12.83 3.79
CA GLY A 573 130.85 -13.11 2.52
C GLY A 573 130.30 -14.17 1.54
N GLY A 574 130.63 -14.16 0.24
CA GLY A 574 131.27 -13.09 -0.56
C GLY A 574 131.97 -13.56 -1.85
N ALA A 575 131.63 -12.97 -3.01
CA ALA A 575 132.28 -13.13 -4.34
C ALA A 575 132.20 -14.54 -5.00
N ARG A 576 132.29 -14.78 -6.33
CA ARG A 576 132.32 -14.04 -7.63
C ARG A 576 132.13 -15.10 -8.77
N LEU A 577 132.03 -14.87 -10.10
CA LEU A 577 132.12 -13.72 -11.02
C LEU A 577 131.39 -14.05 -12.35
N GLY A 578 130.72 -13.08 -13.00
CA GLY A 578 130.32 -13.12 -14.43
C GLY A 578 129.06 -13.95 -14.79
N GLY A 579 128.34 -13.66 -15.88
CA GLY A 579 128.43 -12.51 -16.79
C GLY A 579 127.68 -12.73 -18.11
N GLY A 580 126.58 -11.99 -18.33
CA GLY A 580 125.78 -12.06 -19.57
C GLY A 580 124.34 -11.56 -19.37
N ALA A 581 123.81 -10.79 -20.31
CA ALA A 581 122.46 -10.19 -20.29
C ALA A 581 121.90 -10.15 -21.72
N PRO A 582 120.62 -9.77 -21.97
CA PRO A 582 119.50 -9.52 -21.06
C PRO A 582 118.25 -10.40 -21.41
N SER A 583 117.04 -9.96 -21.03
CA SER A 583 115.76 -10.31 -21.68
C SER A 583 115.21 -11.74 -21.53
N ALA A 584 114.61 -12.04 -20.37
CA ALA A 584 113.54 -13.05 -20.24
C ALA A 584 112.70 -12.84 -18.95
N GLY A 585 112.30 -11.59 -18.67
CA GLY A 585 111.35 -11.31 -17.59
C GLY A 585 109.94 -11.80 -17.93
N GLU A 586 109.16 -12.12 -16.89
CA GLU A 586 107.70 -12.17 -16.93
C GLU A 586 106.99 -12.96 -18.05
N PRO A 587 106.97 -14.30 -17.95
CA PRO A 587 105.78 -15.05 -18.35
C PRO A 587 104.88 -15.35 -17.14
N SER A 588 105.40 -16.07 -16.14
CA SER A 588 104.55 -16.64 -15.08
C SER A 588 103.97 -15.59 -14.11
N GLN A 589 104.71 -14.52 -13.81
CA GLN A 589 104.27 -13.51 -12.84
C GLN A 589 103.26 -12.53 -13.49
N ALA A 590 103.52 -12.08 -14.72
CA ALA A 590 102.54 -11.33 -15.52
C ALA A 590 101.28 -12.17 -15.83
N MET A 591 101.40 -13.47 -16.11
CA MET A 591 100.23 -14.36 -16.29
C MET A 591 99.43 -14.52 -14.98
N MET A 592 100.08 -14.47 -13.82
CA MET A 592 99.41 -14.49 -12.52
C MET A 592 98.67 -13.16 -12.26
N LEU A 593 99.30 -12.02 -12.55
CA LEU A 593 98.68 -10.70 -12.46
C LEU A 593 97.51 -10.54 -13.44
N SER A 594 97.65 -11.03 -14.69
CA SER A 594 96.55 -11.10 -15.67
C SER A 594 95.39 -11.93 -15.15
N LYS A 595 95.62 -13.13 -14.62
CA LYS A 595 94.55 -13.96 -14.02
C LYS A 595 93.85 -13.25 -12.86
N ILE A 596 94.58 -12.54 -12.00
CA ILE A 596 94.00 -11.72 -10.93
C ILE A 596 93.16 -10.57 -11.51
N GLN A 597 93.65 -9.90 -12.56
CA GLN A 597 92.97 -8.77 -13.17
C GLN A 597 91.68 -9.20 -13.92
N ASP A 598 91.67 -10.38 -14.54
CA ASP A 598 90.48 -10.92 -15.20
C ASP A 598 89.46 -11.49 -14.19
N LEU A 599 89.91 -12.10 -13.09
CA LEU A 599 89.05 -12.40 -11.93
C LEU A 599 88.36 -11.13 -11.39
N LEU A 600 89.11 -10.03 -11.23
CA LEU A 600 88.60 -8.75 -10.75
C LEU A 600 87.64 -8.06 -11.75
N LYS A 601 87.77 -8.31 -13.06
CA LYS A 601 86.77 -7.88 -14.05
C LYS A 601 85.47 -8.68 -13.87
N ASN A 602 85.56 -10.01 -13.85
CA ASN A 602 84.39 -10.89 -13.80
C ASN A 602 83.50 -10.63 -12.56
N VAL A 603 84.10 -10.33 -11.40
CA VAL A 603 83.36 -9.97 -10.17
C VAL A 603 82.57 -8.67 -10.31
N ARG A 604 82.97 -7.74 -11.19
CA ARG A 604 82.27 -6.45 -11.40
C ARG A 604 81.16 -6.51 -12.47
N SER A 605 81.02 -7.61 -13.19
CA SER A 605 80.14 -7.71 -14.38
C SER A 605 78.80 -8.41 -14.14
N VAL A 606 78.46 -8.78 -12.90
CA VAL A 606 77.19 -9.47 -12.57
C VAL A 606 76.03 -8.46 -12.52
N PRO A 607 75.02 -8.53 -13.42
CA PRO A 607 73.90 -7.59 -13.42
C PRO A 607 72.84 -7.96 -12.38
N SER A 608 72.29 -6.97 -11.67
CA SER A 608 71.15 -7.19 -10.76
C SER A 608 69.84 -7.26 -11.57
N GLY A 609 69.37 -8.48 -11.82
CA GLY A 609 68.12 -8.73 -12.54
C GLY A 609 66.88 -8.60 -11.65
N LYS A 610 66.01 -7.63 -11.94
CA LYS A 610 64.63 -7.61 -11.44
C LYS A 610 63.71 -8.37 -12.42
N PRO A 611 62.77 -9.20 -11.93
CA PRO A 611 61.75 -9.80 -12.78
C PRO A 611 60.54 -8.86 -12.95
N ASP A 612 60.34 -8.33 -14.15
CA ASP A 612 59.09 -7.64 -14.51
C ASP A 612 58.01 -8.68 -14.89
N GLY A 613 56.93 -8.72 -14.11
CA GLY A 613 55.76 -9.55 -14.38
C GLY A 613 54.72 -8.79 -15.19
N GLN A 614 54.68 -9.00 -16.51
CA GLN A 614 53.69 -8.40 -17.42
C GLN A 614 53.09 -9.48 -18.33
N ARG A 615 51.85 -9.25 -18.79
CA ARG A 615 50.96 -10.14 -19.58
C ARG A 615 50.11 -11.13 -18.75
N SER A 616 48.87 -11.45 -19.15
CA SER A 616 48.03 -10.84 -20.21
C SER A 616 46.55 -11.19 -20.04
N LYS A 617 45.69 -10.28 -20.53
CA LYS A 617 44.30 -10.50 -21.00
C LYS A 617 43.38 -11.25 -20.05
#